data_AF-A0A7C9K316-F1
#
_entry.id   AF-A0A7C9K316-F1
#
_cell.length_a   1.000
_cell.length_b   1.000
_cell.length_c   1.000
_cell.angle_alpha   90.00
_cell.angle_beta   90.00
_cell.angle_gamma   90.00
#
_symmetry.space_group_name_H-M   'P 1'
#
loop_
_entity.id
_entity.type
_entity.pdbx_description
1 polymer ?
#
loop_
_entity_poly.entity_id
_entity_poly.type
_entity_poly.pdbx_seq_one_letter_code
_entity_poly.pdbx_strand_id
1 'polypeptide(L)'
;MAFVTDNKETILAIIDGWTGKLSYELLAEKLQLELGLKRPPSRFTLPKHDEIKHAFDLKKAELRVKKSVAVEDAQRLFESSDKLSVLLSNLGNDDATIAELIKQVEKLEKENEKLSSESKRLNSQNDMLLERFARWQHNLQRMDNVDLNKLASTIDDGLPAKNR
;
A
#
# COMPACT_ATOMS: atom_id res chain seq x y z
N MET A 1 5.28 -30.95 -18.96
CA MET A 1 6.07 -30.94 -17.71
C MET A 1 7.01 -29.74 -17.65
N ALA A 2 7.71 -29.36 -18.73
CA ALA A 2 8.63 -28.20 -18.77
C ALA A 2 7.97 -26.84 -18.43
N PHE A 3 6.75 -26.59 -18.90
CA PHE A 3 6.10 -25.27 -18.70
C PHE A 3 6.06 -24.79 -17.25
N VAL A 4 5.71 -25.67 -16.31
CA VAL A 4 5.57 -25.28 -14.89
C VAL A 4 6.92 -25.14 -14.22
N THR A 5 7.91 -25.96 -14.59
CA THR A 5 9.27 -25.84 -14.06
C THR A 5 9.95 -24.58 -14.57
N ASP A 6 9.71 -24.19 -15.82
CA ASP A 6 10.37 -23.04 -16.46
C ASP A 6 9.76 -21.70 -16.02
N ASN A 7 8.46 -21.69 -15.63
CA ASN A 7 7.73 -20.47 -15.24
C ASN A 7 7.35 -20.45 -13.75
N LYS A 8 8.00 -21.30 -12.95
CA LYS A 8 7.66 -21.54 -11.54
C LYS A 8 7.65 -20.25 -10.72
N GLU A 9 8.71 -19.46 -10.82
CA GLU A 9 8.88 -18.22 -10.06
C GLU A 9 7.80 -17.19 -10.44
N THR A 10 7.49 -17.05 -11.73
CA THR A 10 6.44 -16.17 -12.23
C THR A 10 5.06 -16.58 -11.72
N ILE A 11 4.77 -17.89 -11.69
CA ILE A 11 3.51 -18.41 -11.16
C ILE A 11 3.37 -18.09 -9.67
N LEU A 12 4.44 -18.28 -8.89
CA LEU A 12 4.45 -17.97 -7.46
C LEU A 12 4.25 -16.47 -7.23
N ALA A 13 4.97 -15.61 -7.95
CA ALA A 13 4.82 -14.16 -7.86
C ALA A 13 3.39 -13.68 -8.18
N ILE A 14 2.74 -14.27 -9.18
CA ILE A 14 1.35 -13.95 -9.54
C ILE A 14 0.38 -14.38 -8.43
N ILE A 15 0.61 -15.53 -7.80
CA ILE A 15 -0.20 -16.00 -6.65
C ILE A 15 -0.01 -15.04 -5.47
N ASP A 16 1.24 -14.68 -5.15
CA ASP A 16 1.55 -13.79 -4.03
C ASP A 16 0.96 -12.38 -4.22
N GLY A 17 0.93 -11.88 -5.44
CA GLY A 17 0.31 -10.59 -5.80
C GLY A 17 -1.21 -10.64 -6.01
N TRP A 18 -1.86 -11.80 -5.85
CA TRP A 18 -3.26 -11.95 -6.22
C TRP A 18 -4.22 -11.17 -5.31
N THR A 19 -5.17 -10.46 -5.92
CA THR A 19 -6.23 -9.72 -5.24
C THR A 19 -7.61 -10.17 -5.73
N GLY A 20 -8.60 -10.20 -4.83
CA GLY A 20 -9.97 -10.62 -5.16
C GLY A 20 -10.18 -12.13 -5.18
N LYS A 21 -11.07 -12.61 -6.06
CA LYS A 21 -11.45 -14.03 -6.14
C LYS A 21 -10.30 -14.84 -6.75
N LEU A 22 -9.72 -15.76 -5.99
CA LEU A 22 -8.69 -16.68 -6.46
C LEU A 22 -9.28 -18.03 -6.86
N SER A 23 -9.13 -18.41 -8.13
CA SER A 23 -9.47 -19.74 -8.66
C SER A 23 -8.41 -20.19 -9.67
N TYR A 24 -8.28 -21.49 -9.88
CA TYR A 24 -7.34 -22.03 -10.87
C TYR A 24 -7.69 -21.63 -12.32
N GLU A 25 -8.96 -21.33 -12.62
CA GLU A 25 -9.37 -20.77 -13.93
C GLU A 25 -8.77 -19.39 -14.13
N LEU A 26 -8.98 -18.50 -13.15
CA LEU A 26 -8.55 -17.11 -13.23
C LEU A 26 -7.02 -17.03 -13.21
N LEU A 27 -6.37 -17.89 -12.43
CA LEU A 27 -4.92 -17.99 -12.43
C LEU A 27 -4.40 -18.43 -13.81
N ALA A 28 -5.05 -19.40 -14.47
CA ALA A 28 -4.67 -19.83 -15.81
C ALA A 28 -4.88 -18.73 -16.87
N GLU A 29 -5.96 -17.97 -16.78
CA GLU A 29 -6.23 -16.81 -17.65
C GLU A 29 -5.19 -15.70 -17.44
N LYS A 30 -4.83 -15.39 -16.19
CA LYS A 30 -3.81 -14.38 -15.90
C LYS A 30 -2.43 -14.83 -16.35
N LEU A 31 -2.07 -16.10 -16.15
CA LEU A 31 -0.84 -16.67 -16.68
C LEU A 31 -0.78 -16.62 -18.21
N GLN A 32 -1.92 -16.78 -18.88
CA GLN A 32 -1.99 -16.64 -20.34
C GLN A 32 -1.59 -15.24 -20.79
N LEU A 33 -2.12 -14.21 -20.14
CA LEU A 33 -1.87 -12.81 -20.47
C LEU A 33 -0.41 -12.42 -20.17
N GLU A 34 0.09 -12.76 -18.98
CA GLU A 34 1.45 -12.39 -18.54
C GLU A 34 2.56 -13.11 -19.32
N LEU A 35 2.33 -14.36 -19.73
CA LEU A 35 3.31 -15.16 -20.48
C LEU A 35 3.07 -15.16 -22.00
N GLY A 36 2.09 -14.39 -22.49
CA GLY A 36 1.78 -14.28 -23.93
C GLY A 36 1.39 -15.61 -24.59
N LEU A 37 0.75 -16.52 -23.85
CA LEU A 37 0.44 -17.86 -24.34
C LEU A 37 -0.77 -17.84 -25.29
N LYS A 38 -0.71 -18.61 -26.38
CA LYS A 38 -1.84 -18.76 -27.33
C LYS A 38 -3.09 -19.38 -26.70
N ARG A 39 -2.93 -20.13 -25.61
CA ARG A 39 -4.02 -20.77 -24.85
C ARG A 39 -3.70 -20.77 -23.36
N PRO A 40 -4.70 -20.73 -22.47
CA PRO A 40 -4.48 -20.80 -21.05
C PRO A 40 -3.92 -22.17 -20.65
N PRO A 41 -2.99 -22.24 -19.68
CA PRO A 41 -2.53 -23.50 -19.11
C PRO A 41 -3.70 -24.30 -18.54
N SER A 42 -3.65 -25.63 -18.65
CA SER A 42 -4.71 -26.48 -18.10
C SER A 42 -4.84 -26.29 -16.58
N ARG A 43 -6.07 -26.04 -16.11
CA ARG A 43 -6.45 -25.93 -14.69
C ARG A 43 -5.99 -27.12 -13.83
N PHE A 44 -5.80 -28.28 -14.46
CA PHE A 44 -5.38 -29.53 -13.81
C PHE A 44 -3.86 -29.68 -13.72
N THR A 45 -3.09 -28.82 -14.38
CA THR A 45 -1.63 -28.89 -14.38
C THR A 45 -1.02 -28.20 -13.16
N LEU A 46 -1.55 -27.05 -12.75
CA LEU A 46 -1.06 -26.27 -11.60
C LEU A 46 -1.17 -27.01 -10.24
N PRO A 47 -2.28 -27.71 -9.93
CA PRO A 47 -2.43 -28.40 -8.65
C PRO A 47 -1.59 -29.67 -8.51
N LYS A 48 -0.99 -30.17 -9.60
CA LYS A 48 -0.12 -31.35 -9.58
C LYS A 48 1.28 -31.06 -9.03
N HIS A 49 1.63 -29.79 -8.90
CA HIS A 49 2.91 -29.36 -8.34
C HIS A 49 2.68 -28.87 -6.90
N ASP A 50 3.31 -29.55 -5.95
CA ASP A 50 3.05 -29.33 -4.52
C ASP A 50 3.33 -27.88 -4.10
N GLU A 51 4.40 -27.27 -4.59
CA GLU A 51 4.76 -25.89 -4.24
C GLU A 51 3.72 -24.86 -4.70
N ILE A 52 3.23 -24.98 -5.92
CA ILE A 52 2.20 -24.07 -6.47
C ILE A 52 0.88 -24.29 -5.75
N LYS A 53 0.56 -25.54 -5.43
CA LYS A 53 -0.61 -25.89 -4.64
C LYS A 53 -0.52 -25.28 -3.24
N HIS A 54 0.61 -25.39 -2.56
CA HIS A 54 0.84 -24.80 -1.25
C HIS A 54 0.73 -23.28 -1.28
N ALA A 55 1.38 -22.61 -2.23
CA ALA A 55 1.28 -21.16 -2.39
C ALA A 55 -0.17 -20.72 -2.66
N PHE A 56 -0.89 -21.45 -3.52
CA PHE A 56 -2.30 -21.18 -3.81
C PHE A 56 -3.19 -21.34 -2.57
N ASP A 57 -3.02 -22.42 -1.82
CA ASP A 57 -3.81 -22.69 -0.62
C ASP A 57 -3.53 -21.66 0.48
N LEU A 58 -2.25 -21.30 0.68
CA LEU A 58 -1.83 -20.25 1.60
C LEU A 58 -2.47 -18.91 1.21
N LYS A 59 -2.35 -18.51 -0.06
CA LYS A 59 -2.93 -17.26 -0.55
C LYS A 59 -4.44 -17.23 -0.42
N LYS A 60 -5.10 -18.34 -0.71
CA LYS A 60 -6.57 -18.46 -0.59
C LYS A 60 -7.01 -18.34 0.88
N ALA A 61 -6.24 -18.88 1.82
CA ALA A 61 -6.47 -18.68 3.24
C ALA A 61 -6.27 -17.22 3.66
N GLU A 62 -5.18 -16.57 3.22
CA GLU A 62 -4.94 -15.14 3.46
C GLU A 62 -6.10 -14.27 2.95
N LEU A 63 -6.55 -14.50 1.71
CA LEU A 63 -7.65 -13.73 1.11
C LEU A 63 -8.96 -13.94 1.87
N ARG A 64 -9.18 -15.12 2.44
CA ARG A 64 -10.34 -15.40 3.31
C ARG A 64 -10.24 -14.65 4.64
N VAL A 65 -9.07 -14.62 5.27
CA VAL A 65 -8.84 -13.86 6.52
C VAL A 65 -8.99 -12.36 6.26
N LYS A 66 -8.40 -11.83 5.19
CA LYS A 66 -8.59 -10.42 4.80
C LYS A 66 -10.06 -10.08 4.55
N LYS A 67 -10.81 -10.99 3.93
CA LYS A 67 -12.26 -10.83 3.76
C LYS A 67 -12.99 -10.83 5.10
N SER A 68 -12.68 -11.75 6.02
CA SER A 68 -13.34 -11.77 7.33
C SER A 68 -13.01 -10.53 8.15
N VAL A 69 -11.75 -10.08 8.15
CA VAL A 69 -11.33 -8.83 8.80
C VAL A 69 -12.06 -7.63 8.19
N ALA A 70 -12.12 -7.51 6.87
CA ALA A 70 -12.85 -6.42 6.22
C ALA A 70 -14.37 -6.46 6.51
N VAL A 71 -14.95 -7.65 6.64
CA VAL A 71 -16.35 -7.82 7.05
C VAL A 71 -16.54 -7.46 8.52
N GLU A 72 -15.64 -7.87 9.40
CA GLU A 72 -15.66 -7.50 10.83
C GLU A 72 -15.46 -6.00 11.02
N ASP A 73 -14.56 -5.37 10.27
CA ASP A 73 -14.34 -3.92 10.30
C ASP A 73 -15.56 -3.16 9.77
N ALA A 74 -16.16 -3.61 8.65
CA ALA A 74 -17.41 -3.06 8.15
C ALA A 74 -18.56 -3.24 9.16
N GLN A 75 -18.63 -4.40 9.82
CA GLN A 75 -19.62 -4.69 10.84
C GLN A 75 -19.38 -3.84 12.11
N ARG A 76 -18.13 -3.62 12.52
CA ARG A 76 -17.79 -2.71 13.63
C ARG A 76 -18.11 -1.27 13.30
N LEU A 77 -17.88 -0.82 12.07
CA LEU A 77 -18.28 0.51 11.60
C LEU A 77 -19.81 0.66 11.61
N PHE A 78 -20.54 -0.37 11.17
CA PHE A 78 -22.00 -0.39 11.20
C PHE A 78 -22.54 -0.44 12.63
N GLU A 79 -22.00 -1.30 13.48
CA GLU A 79 -22.32 -1.35 14.91
C GLU A 79 -21.96 -0.05 15.62
N SER A 80 -20.90 0.64 15.22
CA SER A 80 -20.58 1.98 15.73
C SER A 80 -21.62 3.00 15.28
N SER A 81 -22.12 2.91 14.04
CA SER A 81 -23.19 3.77 13.54
C SER A 81 -24.53 3.51 14.26
N ASP A 82 -24.87 2.24 14.49
CA ASP A 82 -26.05 1.85 15.27
C ASP A 82 -25.90 2.23 16.74
N LYS A 83 -24.70 2.06 17.34
CA LYS A 83 -24.39 2.54 18.69
C LYS A 83 -24.49 4.06 18.77
N LEU A 84 -24.04 4.80 17.75
CA LEU A 84 -24.23 6.24 17.68
C LEU A 84 -25.71 6.59 17.57
N SER A 85 -26.48 5.90 16.73
CA SER A 85 -27.93 6.12 16.60
C SER A 85 -28.68 5.84 17.91
N VAL A 86 -28.31 4.77 18.62
CA VAL A 86 -28.86 4.40 19.93
C VAL A 86 -28.42 5.38 21.02
N LEU A 87 -27.17 5.83 21.00
CA LEU A 87 -26.69 6.87 21.92
C LEU A 87 -27.42 8.20 21.64
N LEU A 88 -27.64 8.56 20.38
CA LEU A 88 -28.41 9.74 19.98
C LEU A 88 -29.88 9.63 20.39
N SER A 89 -30.50 8.45 20.30
CA SER A 89 -31.88 8.24 20.76
C SER A 89 -32.01 8.21 22.28
N ASN A 90 -30.96 7.77 22.98
CA ASN A 90 -30.91 7.71 24.44
C ASN A 90 -30.46 9.02 25.09
N LEU A 91 -29.79 9.90 24.33
CA LEU A 91 -29.45 11.26 24.73
C LEU A 91 -30.69 12.15 24.54
N GLY A 92 -31.64 12.02 25.46
CA GLY A 92 -32.68 13.03 25.63
C GLY A 92 -32.07 14.40 25.96
N ASN A 93 -32.57 15.42 25.26
CA ASN A 93 -32.25 16.85 25.27
C ASN A 93 -31.15 17.29 24.26
N ASP A 94 -31.63 17.73 23.10
CA ASP A 94 -30.89 18.19 21.93
C ASP A 94 -29.74 19.18 22.25
N ASP A 95 -29.86 20.02 23.28
CA ASP A 95 -28.87 21.06 23.61
C ASP A 95 -27.52 20.53 24.12
N ALA A 96 -27.50 19.45 24.91
CA ALA A 96 -26.25 18.92 25.46
C ALA A 96 -25.45 18.16 24.39
N THR A 97 -26.15 17.44 23.51
CA THR A 97 -25.56 16.73 22.37
C THR A 97 -25.02 17.72 21.34
N ILE A 98 -25.75 18.79 21.05
CA ILE A 98 -25.28 19.88 20.18
C ILE A 98 -24.00 20.52 20.75
N ALA A 99 -23.94 20.77 22.06
CA ALA A 99 -22.76 21.37 22.70
C ALA A 99 -21.50 20.49 22.60
N GLU A 100 -21.61 19.18 22.84
CA GLU A 100 -20.45 18.28 22.73
C GLU A 100 -20.03 18.06 21.27
N LEU A 101 -20.98 18.01 20.33
CA LEU A 101 -20.67 17.95 18.89
C LEU A 101 -19.94 19.22 18.42
N ILE A 102 -20.37 20.40 18.84
CA ILE A 102 -19.68 21.68 18.55
C ILE A 102 -18.24 21.63 19.07
N LYS A 103 -18.04 21.23 20.32
CA LYS A 103 -16.72 21.13 20.94
C LYS A 103 -15.79 20.14 20.21
N GLN A 104 -16.34 19.02 19.73
CA GLN A 104 -15.58 18.05 18.96
C GLN A 104 -15.20 18.59 17.57
N VAL A 105 -16.10 19.33 16.92
CA VAL A 105 -15.82 20.02 15.64
C VAL A 105 -14.70 21.05 15.83
N GLU A 106 -14.78 21.90 16.86
CA GLU A 106 -13.73 22.89 17.16
C GLU A 106 -12.36 22.24 17.41
N LYS A 107 -12.33 21.09 18.10
CA LYS A 107 -11.09 20.35 18.33
C LYS A 107 -10.48 19.82 17.02
N LEU A 108 -11.32 19.25 16.16
CA LEU A 108 -10.89 18.74 14.86
C LEU A 108 -10.41 19.87 13.94
N GLU A 109 -11.08 21.02 13.95
CA GLU A 109 -10.67 22.21 13.19
C GLU A 109 -9.29 22.71 13.62
N LYS A 110 -9.04 22.80 14.94
CA LYS A 110 -7.72 23.18 15.49
C LYS A 110 -6.61 22.20 15.09
N GLU A 111 -6.91 20.90 15.12
CA GLU A 111 -5.96 19.88 14.71
C GLU A 111 -5.65 19.97 13.21
N ASN A 112 -6.66 20.21 12.39
CA ASN A 112 -6.51 20.39 10.95
C ASN A 112 -5.70 21.65 10.62
N GLU A 113 -5.93 22.76 11.32
CA GLU A 113 -5.13 23.97 11.19
C GLU A 113 -3.66 23.72 11.55
N LYS A 114 -3.41 23.03 12.67
CA LYS A 114 -2.06 22.66 13.08
C LYS A 114 -1.37 21.79 12.03
N LEU A 115 -2.00 20.71 11.57
CA LEU A 115 -1.45 19.83 10.53
C LEU A 115 -1.20 20.56 9.22
N SER A 116 -2.12 21.44 8.81
CA SER A 116 -1.96 22.29 7.62
C SER A 116 -0.76 23.22 7.75
N SER A 117 -0.57 23.85 8.92
CA SER A 117 0.58 24.72 9.20
C SER A 117 1.91 23.95 9.18
N GLU A 118 1.93 22.73 9.71
CA GLU A 118 3.09 21.84 9.71
C GLU A 118 3.44 21.39 8.29
N SER A 119 2.43 21.00 7.52
CA SER A 119 2.60 20.63 6.10
C SER A 119 3.18 21.79 5.29
N LYS A 120 2.65 23.02 5.45
CA LYS A 120 3.21 24.22 4.81
C LYS A 120 4.66 24.44 5.20
N ARG A 121 4.98 24.36 6.49
CA ARG A 121 6.36 24.53 7.01
C ARG A 121 7.31 23.49 6.41
N LEU A 122 6.92 22.21 6.40
CA LEU A 122 7.73 21.13 5.84
C LEU A 122 7.92 21.29 4.34
N ASN A 123 6.87 21.70 3.63
CA ASN A 123 6.98 21.95 2.20
C ASN A 123 7.96 23.09 1.90
N SER A 124 7.88 24.20 2.63
CA SER A 124 8.85 25.30 2.49
C SER A 124 10.29 24.85 2.84
N GLN A 125 10.46 23.96 3.83
CA GLN A 125 11.77 23.39 4.13
C GLN A 125 12.29 22.51 3.00
N ASN A 126 11.43 21.68 2.42
CA ASN A 126 11.77 20.87 1.25
C ASN A 126 12.17 21.74 0.06
N ASP A 127 11.40 22.79 -0.24
CA ASP A 127 11.70 23.71 -1.34
C ASP A 127 13.08 24.36 -1.17
N MET A 128 13.38 24.83 0.05
CA MET A 128 14.70 25.40 0.36
C MET A 128 15.84 24.38 0.23
N LEU A 129 15.62 23.13 0.64
CA LEU A 129 16.62 22.07 0.54
C LEU A 129 16.85 21.65 -0.92
N LEU A 130 15.77 21.55 -1.71
CA LEU A 130 15.85 21.27 -3.14
C LEU A 130 16.61 22.38 -3.87
N GLU A 131 16.35 23.65 -3.54
CA GLU A 131 17.11 24.76 -4.12
C GLU A 131 18.60 24.69 -3.76
N ARG A 132 18.93 24.40 -2.48
CA ARG A 132 20.31 24.22 -2.06
C ARG A 132 20.97 23.05 -2.77
N PHE A 133 20.28 21.93 -2.91
CA PHE A 133 20.77 20.76 -3.61
C PHE A 133 21.03 21.08 -5.09
N ALA A 134 20.11 21.76 -5.78
CA ALA A 134 20.29 22.17 -7.17
C ALA A 134 21.51 23.10 -7.33
N ARG A 135 21.69 24.07 -6.43
CA ARG A 135 22.86 24.97 -6.43
C ARG A 135 24.16 24.20 -6.19
N TRP A 136 24.17 23.26 -5.25
CA TRP A 136 25.34 22.42 -4.98
C TRP A 136 25.68 21.53 -6.16
N GLN A 137 24.69 20.86 -6.76
CA GLN A 137 24.88 20.08 -7.98
C GLN A 137 25.49 20.94 -9.08
N HIS A 138 24.90 22.12 -9.37
CA HIS A 138 25.41 23.04 -10.38
C HIS A 138 26.88 23.45 -10.13
N ASN A 139 27.22 23.80 -8.89
CA ASN A 139 28.60 24.15 -8.54
C ASN A 139 29.55 22.95 -8.68
N LEU A 140 29.10 21.75 -8.29
CA LEU A 140 29.86 20.52 -8.40
C LEU A 140 30.19 20.19 -9.87
N GLN A 141 29.25 20.44 -10.80
CA GLN A 141 29.49 20.25 -12.24
C GLN A 141 30.64 21.13 -12.78
N ARG A 142 30.94 22.24 -12.11
CA ARG A 142 31.95 23.22 -12.52
C ARG A 142 33.32 22.96 -11.90
N MET A 143 33.47 21.94 -11.07
CA MET A 143 34.75 21.55 -10.47
C MET A 143 35.48 20.55 -11.37
N ASP A 144 36.77 20.76 -11.56
CA ASP A 144 37.60 19.84 -12.33
C ASP A 144 37.67 18.46 -11.65
N ASN A 145 37.58 17.40 -12.44
CA ASN A 145 37.59 15.99 -12.01
C ASN A 145 36.33 15.48 -11.29
N VAL A 146 35.17 16.14 -11.44
CA VAL A 146 33.89 15.59 -10.97
C VAL A 146 33.07 15.00 -12.12
N ASP A 147 32.71 13.71 -12.03
CA ASP A 147 31.78 13.04 -12.94
C ASP A 147 30.42 12.84 -12.28
N LEU A 148 29.41 13.57 -12.75
CA LEU A 148 28.06 13.54 -12.22
C LEU A 148 27.31 12.24 -12.52
N ASN A 149 27.68 11.53 -13.59
CA ASN A 149 27.02 10.27 -13.94
C ASN A 149 27.34 9.19 -12.90
N LYS A 150 28.57 9.21 -12.39
CA LYS A 150 29.02 8.33 -11.30
C LYS A 150 28.37 8.69 -9.96
N LEU A 151 28.06 9.97 -9.72
CA LEU A 151 27.33 10.40 -8.53
C LEU A 151 25.83 10.03 -8.60
N ALA A 152 25.21 10.17 -9.78
CA ALA A 152 23.80 9.85 -9.98
C ALA A 152 23.50 8.36 -9.74
N SER A 153 24.44 7.46 -10.05
CA SER A 153 24.28 6.03 -9.80
C SER A 153 24.25 5.63 -8.33
N THR A 154 24.71 6.50 -7.42
CA THR A 154 24.79 6.23 -5.98
C THR A 154 23.96 7.22 -5.15
N ILE A 155 23.12 8.06 -5.77
CA ILE A 155 22.34 9.09 -5.07
C ILE A 155 21.19 8.48 -4.26
N ASP A 156 20.64 7.36 -4.71
CA ASP A 156 19.58 6.62 -4.02
C ASP A 156 20.14 5.68 -2.94
N ASP A 157 21.46 5.50 -2.89
CA ASP A 157 22.09 4.76 -1.82
C ASP A 157 22.00 5.57 -0.53
N GLY A 158 21.40 4.98 0.50
CA GLY A 158 21.27 5.62 1.81
C GLY A 158 22.64 6.08 2.34
N LEU A 159 22.64 7.18 3.10
CA LEU A 159 23.87 7.72 3.69
C LEU A 159 24.66 6.60 4.41
N PRO A 160 25.98 6.52 4.21
CA PRO A 160 26.78 5.49 4.85
C PRO A 160 26.62 5.54 6.38
N ALA A 161 26.59 4.37 7.00
CA ALA A 161 26.42 4.25 8.44
C ALA A 161 27.46 5.12 9.17
N LYS A 162 26.98 5.95 10.10
CA LYS A 162 27.85 6.85 10.87
C LYS A 162 28.69 5.99 11.80
N ASN A 163 29.95 5.74 11.42
CA ASN A 163 30.93 5.15 12.34
C ASN A 163 31.09 6.11 13.53
N ARG A 164 30.50 5.73 14.66
CA ARG A 164 30.70 6.36 15.96
C ARG A 164 31.87 5.71 16.66
#